data_AF-A0A1Q8VCP8-F1
#
_entry.id   AF-A0A1Q8VCP8-F1
#
_cell.length_a   1.000
_cell.length_b   1.000
_cell.length_c   1.000
_cell.angle_alpha   90.00
_cell.angle_beta   90.00
_cell.angle_gamma   90.00
#
_symmetry.space_group_name_H-M   'P 1'
#
loop_
_entity.id
_entity.type
_entity.pdbx_description
1 polymer ?
#
loop_
_entity_poly.entity_id
_entity_poly.type
_entity_poly.pdbx_seq_one_letter_code
_entity_poly.pdbx_strand_id
1 'polypeptide(L)'
;MPDKSSEAIGIIGSGPIGQGLATLWAQAGYTVQLGARSPESARRVSVPSSVRVVSFEEAARHKVVVLAVKHTAAQDVVDRLAPLLKGAMVFDVMNAAGMQEGQIVSTLPDRSTEGQWIAEMLPDSVVVRAFSHIQEELLVSRAGKNPGVWAVGYATDALEERPRIESLLEATGYVPVFVGTLAESSLLDPGGSVFPHLFTAGELQRLAAVHRLPRMLERFNAGDMSEVLHDKVQWSFPYGPTLGVQETFIGKEAVAGHLRRVRDSGVRISDIRTELETPHGAVVHAEGVFPTAQGPATSEIVSVVTMKDGLIGEVREYWDTAAIKG
;
A
#
# COMPACT_ATOMS: atom_id res chain seq x y z
N MET A 1 -21.50 -13.52 -8.67
CA MET A 1 -20.24 -12.91 -9.11
C MET A 1 -20.38 -12.61 -10.59
N PRO A 2 -19.93 -11.45 -11.10
CA PRO A 2 -19.86 -11.22 -12.53
C PRO A 2 -19.10 -12.38 -13.19
N ASP A 3 -19.47 -12.71 -14.41
CA ASP A 3 -18.85 -13.79 -15.16
C ASP A 3 -17.36 -13.46 -15.35
N LYS A 4 -16.46 -14.17 -14.66
CA LYS A 4 -15.00 -13.97 -14.73
C LYS A 4 -14.47 -14.10 -16.17
N SER A 5 -15.20 -14.79 -17.04
CA SER A 5 -14.84 -14.90 -18.46
C SER A 5 -15.07 -13.61 -19.26
N SER A 6 -15.89 -12.68 -18.74
CA SER A 6 -16.22 -11.40 -19.39
C SER A 6 -15.18 -10.30 -19.19
N GLU A 7 -14.28 -10.43 -18.21
CA GLU A 7 -13.20 -9.49 -17.97
C GLU A 7 -11.87 -10.08 -18.47
N ALA A 8 -11.34 -9.49 -19.55
CA ALA A 8 -10.04 -9.86 -20.10
C ALA A 8 -8.90 -9.09 -19.43
N ILE A 9 -7.79 -9.77 -19.17
CA ILE A 9 -6.59 -9.20 -18.57
C ILE A 9 -5.47 -9.19 -19.61
N GLY A 10 -4.94 -8.01 -19.90
CA GLY A 10 -3.76 -7.82 -20.72
C GLY A 10 -2.48 -7.79 -19.89
N ILE A 11 -1.43 -8.48 -20.30
CA ILE A 11 -0.15 -8.47 -19.58
C ILE A 11 0.94 -8.00 -20.55
N ILE A 12 1.55 -6.85 -20.28
CA ILE A 12 2.62 -6.27 -21.08
C ILE A 12 3.95 -6.77 -20.56
N GLY A 13 4.51 -7.79 -21.24
CA GLY A 13 5.80 -8.36 -20.89
C GLY A 13 5.71 -9.86 -20.64
N SER A 14 6.50 -10.62 -21.39
CA SER A 14 6.51 -12.08 -21.38
C SER A 14 7.68 -12.68 -20.57
N GLY A 15 8.17 -11.95 -19.56
CA GLY A 15 9.17 -12.44 -18.61
C GLY A 15 8.56 -13.38 -17.55
N PRO A 16 9.36 -13.91 -16.61
CA PRO A 16 8.88 -14.87 -15.62
C PRO A 16 7.70 -14.37 -14.77
N ILE A 17 7.75 -13.13 -14.26
CA ILE A 17 6.63 -12.51 -13.53
C ILE A 17 5.37 -12.43 -14.42
N GLY A 18 5.49 -11.91 -15.64
CA GLY A 18 4.35 -11.78 -16.56
C GLY A 18 3.73 -13.14 -16.92
N GLN A 19 4.55 -14.16 -17.18
CA GLN A 19 4.08 -15.53 -17.42
C GLN A 19 3.44 -16.17 -16.18
N GLY A 20 3.99 -15.92 -14.98
CA GLY A 20 3.45 -16.39 -13.72
C GLY A 20 2.08 -15.80 -13.44
N LEU A 21 1.93 -14.48 -13.54
CA LEU A 21 0.64 -13.81 -13.38
C LEU A 21 -0.38 -14.24 -14.45
N ALA A 22 0.07 -14.41 -15.70
CA ALA A 22 -0.77 -14.93 -16.77
C ALA A 22 -1.33 -16.32 -16.44
N THR A 23 -0.47 -17.18 -15.86
CA THR A 23 -0.84 -18.52 -15.43
C THR A 23 -1.85 -18.49 -14.28
N LEU A 24 -1.61 -17.66 -13.25
CA LEU A 24 -2.48 -17.57 -12.07
C LEU A 24 -3.89 -17.08 -12.45
N TRP A 25 -4.01 -15.99 -13.21
CA TRP A 25 -5.34 -15.51 -13.63
C TRP A 25 -6.04 -16.44 -14.62
N ALA A 26 -5.31 -17.10 -15.53
CA ALA A 26 -5.90 -18.09 -16.42
C ALA A 26 -6.45 -19.30 -15.65
N GLN A 27 -5.73 -19.78 -14.62
CA GLN A 27 -6.20 -20.84 -13.73
C GLN A 27 -7.43 -20.41 -12.92
N ALA A 28 -7.54 -19.12 -12.59
CA ALA A 28 -8.68 -18.54 -11.91
C ALA A 28 -9.91 -18.31 -12.82
N GLY A 29 -9.78 -18.59 -14.13
CA GLY A 29 -10.86 -18.53 -15.11
C GLY A 29 -10.98 -17.21 -15.89
N TYR A 30 -9.99 -16.31 -15.80
CA TYR A 30 -9.98 -15.08 -16.60
C TYR A 30 -9.51 -15.34 -18.03
N THR A 31 -10.00 -14.54 -18.96
CA THR A 31 -9.45 -14.48 -20.32
C THR A 31 -8.14 -13.68 -20.28
N VAL A 32 -7.00 -14.31 -20.56
CA VAL A 32 -5.69 -13.65 -20.45
C VAL A 32 -5.00 -13.52 -21.81
N GLN A 33 -4.46 -12.33 -22.07
CA GLN A 33 -3.59 -12.06 -23.20
C GLN A 33 -2.21 -11.61 -22.75
N LEU A 34 -1.18 -12.39 -23.09
CA LEU A 34 0.21 -12.11 -22.76
C LEU A 34 0.91 -11.42 -23.93
N GLY A 35 1.20 -10.15 -23.77
CA GLY A 35 2.00 -9.34 -24.69
C GLY A 35 3.45 -9.78 -24.70
N ALA A 36 3.98 -10.09 -25.89
CA ALA A 36 5.39 -10.34 -26.14
C ALA A 36 5.96 -9.25 -27.07
N ARG A 37 7.21 -8.83 -26.81
CA ARG A 37 7.84 -7.72 -27.56
C ARG A 37 8.23 -8.13 -29.00
N SER A 38 8.57 -9.39 -29.19
CA SER A 38 9.04 -9.93 -30.47
C SER A 38 8.63 -11.40 -30.65
N PRO A 39 8.63 -11.91 -31.89
CA PRO A 39 8.38 -13.33 -32.16
C PRO A 39 9.34 -14.26 -31.42
N GLU A 40 10.58 -13.81 -31.18
CA GLU A 40 11.56 -14.57 -30.41
C GLU A 40 11.15 -14.68 -28.93
N SER A 41 10.74 -13.57 -28.31
CA SER A 41 10.24 -13.61 -26.93
C SER A 41 8.98 -14.48 -26.82
N ALA A 42 8.09 -14.45 -27.81
CA ALA A 42 6.89 -15.28 -27.86
C ALA A 42 7.22 -16.78 -27.89
N ARG A 43 8.28 -17.19 -28.61
CA ARG A 43 8.73 -18.60 -28.68
C ARG A 43 9.27 -19.15 -27.34
N ARG A 44 9.64 -18.28 -26.41
CA ARG A 44 10.18 -18.66 -25.08
C ARG A 44 9.12 -18.70 -23.99
N VAL A 45 7.86 -18.42 -24.33
CA VAL A 45 6.74 -18.39 -23.38
C VAL A 45 6.33 -19.82 -23.04
N SER A 46 6.14 -20.07 -21.74
CA SER A 46 5.60 -21.29 -21.17
C SER A 46 4.42 -20.96 -20.26
N VAL A 47 3.23 -20.89 -20.84
CA VAL A 47 1.96 -20.57 -20.15
C VAL A 47 0.87 -21.58 -20.52
N PRO A 48 -0.24 -21.67 -19.77
CA PRO A 48 -1.39 -22.50 -20.15
C PRO A 48 -1.87 -22.20 -21.58
N SER A 49 -2.38 -23.22 -22.29
CA SER A 49 -2.87 -23.07 -23.65
C SER A 49 -4.07 -22.14 -23.81
N SER A 50 -4.76 -21.82 -22.71
CA SER A 50 -5.83 -20.81 -22.66
C SER A 50 -5.33 -19.37 -22.72
N VAL A 51 -4.04 -19.11 -22.42
CA VAL A 51 -3.43 -17.79 -22.52
C VAL A 51 -3.03 -17.52 -23.97
N ARG A 52 -3.53 -16.44 -24.54
CA ARG A 52 -3.16 -16.02 -25.90
C ARG A 52 -1.91 -15.15 -25.85
N VAL A 53 -0.87 -15.50 -26.61
CA VAL A 53 0.31 -14.64 -26.78
C VAL A 53 0.06 -13.67 -27.94
N VAL A 54 0.20 -12.37 -27.68
CA VAL A 54 -0.19 -11.28 -28.59
C VAL A 54 0.86 -10.16 -28.61
N SER A 55 0.65 -9.11 -29.41
CA SER A 55 1.45 -7.89 -29.33
C SER A 55 1.18 -7.08 -28.05
N PHE A 56 2.08 -6.16 -27.70
CA PHE A 56 1.86 -5.26 -26.56
C PHE A 56 0.61 -4.39 -26.77
N GLU A 57 0.40 -3.88 -27.99
CA GLU A 57 -0.71 -3.03 -28.36
C GLU A 57 -2.06 -3.77 -28.31
N GLU A 58 -2.10 -5.07 -28.59
CA GLU A 58 -3.30 -5.89 -28.42
C GLU A 58 -3.60 -6.14 -26.93
N ALA A 59 -2.59 -6.51 -26.15
CA ALA A 59 -2.75 -6.71 -24.71
C ALA A 59 -3.13 -5.41 -23.98
N ALA A 60 -2.67 -4.24 -24.43
CA ALA A 60 -2.96 -2.96 -23.78
C ALA A 60 -4.40 -2.46 -23.96
N ARG A 61 -5.23 -3.10 -24.82
CA ARG A 61 -6.61 -2.67 -25.10
C ARG A 61 -7.64 -3.10 -24.05
N HIS A 62 -7.21 -3.88 -23.05
CA HIS A 62 -8.10 -4.41 -22.02
C HIS A 62 -8.34 -3.41 -20.89
N LYS A 63 -9.42 -3.62 -20.13
CA LYS A 63 -9.77 -2.77 -18.98
C LYS A 63 -8.91 -3.02 -17.75
N VAL A 64 -8.26 -4.19 -17.69
CA VAL A 64 -7.26 -4.55 -16.69
C VAL A 64 -5.98 -4.89 -17.44
N VAL A 65 -4.91 -4.17 -17.13
CA VAL A 65 -3.60 -4.34 -17.77
C VAL A 65 -2.52 -4.47 -16.71
N VAL A 66 -1.51 -5.31 -16.96
CA VAL A 66 -0.34 -5.45 -16.08
C VAL A 66 0.92 -5.00 -16.82
N LEU A 67 1.71 -4.13 -16.20
CA LEU A 67 3.02 -3.72 -16.69
C LEU A 67 4.10 -4.63 -16.06
N ALA A 68 4.53 -5.64 -16.82
CA ALA A 68 5.51 -6.64 -16.41
C ALA A 68 6.78 -6.59 -17.28
N VAL A 69 7.28 -5.37 -17.52
CA VAL A 69 8.55 -5.13 -18.23
C VAL A 69 9.66 -4.76 -17.25
N LYS A 70 10.90 -4.68 -17.75
CA LYS A 70 11.99 -4.12 -16.94
C LYS A 70 11.78 -2.62 -16.78
N HIS A 71 12.09 -2.08 -15.59
CA HIS A 71 11.99 -0.64 -15.32
C HIS A 71 12.72 0.22 -16.37
N THR A 72 13.90 -0.21 -16.82
CA THR A 72 14.68 0.50 -17.86
C THR A 72 13.98 0.61 -19.22
N ALA A 73 12.91 -0.16 -19.47
CA ALA A 73 12.08 -0.07 -20.66
C ALA A 73 10.70 0.52 -20.38
N ALA A 74 10.38 0.88 -19.12
CA ALA A 74 9.06 1.27 -18.72
C ALA A 74 8.62 2.58 -19.39
N GLN A 75 9.47 3.62 -19.41
CA GLN A 75 9.16 4.90 -20.06
C GLN A 75 8.75 4.71 -21.53
N ASP A 76 9.62 4.10 -22.35
CA ASP A 76 9.36 3.86 -23.77
C ASP A 76 8.08 3.04 -24.02
N VAL A 77 7.83 2.03 -23.17
CA VAL A 77 6.64 1.18 -23.27
C VAL A 77 5.39 1.96 -22.88
N VAL A 78 5.43 2.71 -21.78
CA VAL A 78 4.30 3.47 -21.27
C VAL A 78 3.95 4.62 -22.22
N ASP A 79 4.91 5.40 -22.70
CA ASP A 79 4.66 6.50 -23.64
C ASP A 79 3.94 6.02 -24.91
N ARG A 80 4.36 4.86 -25.43
CA ARG A 80 3.73 4.25 -26.60
C ARG A 80 2.31 3.74 -26.32
N LEU A 81 2.06 3.18 -25.13
CA LEU A 81 0.80 2.49 -24.81
C LEU A 81 -0.21 3.36 -24.06
N ALA A 82 0.20 4.50 -23.48
CA ALA A 82 -0.64 5.39 -22.69
C ALA A 82 -1.99 5.74 -23.36
N PRO A 83 -2.07 6.00 -24.68
CA PRO A 83 -3.36 6.23 -25.34
C PRO A 83 -4.34 5.06 -25.26
N LEU A 84 -3.84 3.81 -25.21
CA LEU A 84 -4.63 2.59 -25.09
C LEU A 84 -5.04 2.28 -23.65
N LEU A 85 -4.26 2.79 -22.68
CA LEU A 85 -4.45 2.53 -21.26
C LEU A 85 -5.43 3.50 -20.58
N LYS A 86 -5.93 4.52 -21.29
CA LYS A 86 -6.89 5.48 -20.73
C LYS A 86 -8.12 4.78 -20.15
N GLY A 87 -8.41 5.07 -18.88
CA GLY A 87 -9.50 4.47 -18.11
C GLY A 87 -9.33 2.98 -17.81
N ALA A 88 -8.12 2.42 -18.00
CA ALA A 88 -7.79 1.08 -17.58
C ALA A 88 -7.30 1.06 -16.13
N MET A 89 -7.49 -0.07 -15.45
CA MET A 89 -6.80 -0.41 -14.22
C MET A 89 -5.47 -1.04 -14.59
N VAL A 90 -4.37 -0.40 -14.21
CA VAL A 90 -3.00 -0.78 -14.58
C VAL A 90 -2.26 -1.25 -13.33
N PHE A 91 -2.00 -2.56 -13.25
CA PHE A 91 -1.14 -3.14 -12.24
C PHE A 91 0.32 -2.92 -12.63
N ASP A 92 1.03 -2.11 -11.85
CA ASP A 92 2.46 -2.00 -11.88
C ASP A 92 3.09 -3.07 -10.97
N VAL A 93 3.88 -3.95 -11.58
CA VAL A 93 4.63 -5.02 -10.91
C VAL A 93 6.15 -4.88 -11.12
N MET A 94 6.61 -3.74 -11.62
CA MET A 94 8.00 -3.49 -12.01
C MET A 94 8.87 -3.09 -10.83
N ASN A 95 10.17 -2.91 -11.01
CA ASN A 95 11.06 -2.49 -9.94
C ASN A 95 12.24 -1.70 -10.51
N ALA A 96 12.37 -0.41 -10.18
CA ALA A 96 13.59 0.37 -10.33
C ALA A 96 14.66 -0.09 -9.34
N ALA A 97 15.28 -1.24 -9.57
CA ALA A 97 16.24 -1.83 -8.62
C ALA A 97 17.69 -1.57 -9.02
N GLY A 98 18.50 -1.18 -8.04
CA GLY A 98 19.95 -0.99 -8.14
C GLY A 98 20.68 -1.55 -6.92
N MET A 99 22.01 -1.46 -6.93
CA MET A 99 22.86 -1.90 -5.83
C MET A 99 23.62 -0.70 -5.28
N GLN A 100 23.47 -0.44 -3.98
CA GLN A 100 24.23 0.58 -3.26
C GLN A 100 24.77 -0.04 -1.97
N GLU A 101 26.08 0.03 -1.77
CA GLU A 101 26.75 -0.50 -0.57
C GLU A 101 26.39 -1.96 -0.23
N GLY A 102 26.16 -2.79 -1.25
CA GLY A 102 25.79 -4.20 -1.08
C GLY A 102 24.33 -4.45 -0.71
N GLN A 103 23.51 -3.41 -0.69
CA GLN A 103 22.07 -3.48 -0.50
C GLN A 103 21.31 -3.19 -1.80
N ILE A 104 20.17 -3.87 -1.97
CA ILE A 104 19.25 -3.58 -3.06
C ILE A 104 18.45 -2.33 -2.69
N VAL A 105 18.51 -1.30 -3.53
CA VAL A 105 17.85 -0.01 -3.31
C VAL A 105 17.07 0.42 -4.55
N SER A 106 16.13 1.33 -4.37
CA SER A 106 15.45 2.00 -5.49
C SER A 106 16.44 2.88 -6.26
N THR A 107 16.35 2.87 -7.59
CA THR A 107 17.10 3.80 -8.46
C THR A 107 16.33 5.05 -8.83
N LEU A 108 15.09 5.20 -8.35
CA LEU A 108 14.32 6.42 -8.52
C LEU A 108 14.87 7.55 -7.63
N PRO A 109 14.64 8.82 -7.99
CA PRO A 109 15.02 9.96 -7.15
C PRO A 109 14.46 9.84 -5.73
N ASP A 110 15.21 10.36 -4.75
CA ASP A 110 14.82 10.33 -3.33
C ASP A 110 13.35 10.75 -3.14
N ARG A 111 12.63 9.97 -2.33
CA ARG A 111 11.21 10.14 -1.98
C ARG A 111 10.18 9.84 -3.08
N SER A 112 10.60 9.38 -4.26
CA SER A 112 9.68 8.90 -5.31
C SER A 112 9.47 7.39 -5.20
N THR A 113 8.23 6.93 -5.25
CA THR A 113 7.90 5.50 -5.34
C THR A 113 7.72 5.07 -6.80
N GLU A 114 7.88 3.78 -7.08
CA GLU A 114 7.60 3.23 -8.43
C GLU A 114 6.13 3.48 -8.81
N GLY A 115 5.22 3.29 -7.85
CA GLY A 115 3.79 3.52 -8.03
C GLY A 115 3.47 4.96 -8.43
N GLN A 116 4.07 5.96 -7.76
CA GLN A 116 3.90 7.37 -8.13
C GLN A 116 4.46 7.66 -9.51
N TRP A 117 5.67 7.16 -9.79
CA TRP A 117 6.33 7.37 -11.07
C TRP A 117 5.49 6.85 -12.25
N ILE A 118 4.87 5.68 -12.10
CA ILE A 118 3.94 5.14 -13.11
C ILE A 118 2.65 5.96 -13.20
N ALA A 119 2.08 6.42 -12.08
CA ALA A 119 0.88 7.24 -12.09
C ALA A 119 1.08 8.60 -12.76
N GLU A 120 2.26 9.21 -12.62
CA GLU A 120 2.60 10.46 -13.33
C GLU A 120 2.60 10.28 -14.85
N MET A 121 3.01 9.11 -15.35
CA MET A 121 2.97 8.80 -16.79
C MET A 121 1.58 8.35 -17.29
N LEU A 122 0.71 7.88 -16.38
CA LEU A 122 -0.62 7.36 -16.68
C LEU A 122 -1.73 8.10 -15.91
N PRO A 123 -1.85 9.44 -16.07
CA PRO A 123 -2.79 10.25 -15.27
C PRO A 123 -4.27 9.93 -15.57
N ASP A 124 -4.55 9.33 -16.72
CA ASP A 124 -5.90 8.93 -17.14
C ASP A 124 -6.24 7.47 -16.75
N SER A 125 -5.39 6.78 -15.98
CA SER A 125 -5.53 5.37 -15.60
C SER A 125 -5.65 5.21 -14.08
N VAL A 126 -6.23 4.10 -13.65
CA VAL A 126 -6.17 3.68 -12.24
C VAL A 126 -4.91 2.85 -12.04
N VAL A 127 -3.90 3.40 -11.37
CA VAL A 127 -2.65 2.68 -11.11
C VAL A 127 -2.72 1.90 -9.79
N VAL A 128 -2.25 0.66 -9.84
CA VAL A 128 -2.17 -0.25 -8.70
C VAL A 128 -0.76 -0.81 -8.62
N ARG A 129 -0.02 -0.45 -7.57
CA ARG A 129 1.28 -1.05 -7.27
C ARG A 129 1.05 -2.39 -6.57
N ALA A 130 1.49 -3.52 -7.12
CA ALA A 130 1.31 -4.83 -6.49
C ALA A 130 2.36 -5.85 -6.95
N PHE A 131 2.46 -7.01 -6.29
CA PHE A 131 3.35 -8.14 -6.61
C PHE A 131 4.86 -7.86 -6.65
N SER A 132 5.28 -6.60 -6.61
CA SER A 132 6.67 -6.16 -6.79
C SER A 132 7.65 -6.74 -5.78
N HIS A 133 7.17 -6.98 -4.56
CA HIS A 133 7.94 -7.56 -3.47
C HIS A 133 8.07 -9.09 -3.52
N ILE A 134 7.36 -9.77 -4.44
CA ILE A 134 7.34 -11.22 -4.55
C ILE A 134 8.36 -11.67 -5.60
N GLN A 135 9.30 -12.53 -5.18
CA GLN A 135 10.28 -13.14 -6.08
C GLN A 135 9.62 -14.08 -7.10
N GLU A 136 10.12 -14.09 -8.34
CA GLU A 136 9.51 -14.81 -9.46
C GLU A 136 9.40 -16.32 -9.21
N GLU A 137 10.37 -16.91 -8.53
CA GLU A 137 10.43 -18.35 -8.21
C GLU A 137 9.35 -18.75 -7.19
N LEU A 138 8.89 -17.79 -6.38
CA LEU A 138 7.88 -17.99 -5.35
C LEU A 138 6.46 -17.69 -5.84
N LEU A 139 6.31 -16.86 -6.87
CA LEU A 139 5.02 -16.33 -7.33
C LEU A 139 3.99 -17.44 -7.60
N VAL A 140 4.28 -18.35 -8.53
CA VAL A 140 3.32 -19.42 -8.88
C VAL A 140 3.31 -20.51 -7.80
N SER A 141 4.48 -20.84 -7.24
CA SER A 141 4.63 -21.99 -6.35
C SER A 141 3.94 -21.81 -4.99
N ARG A 142 3.69 -20.56 -4.56
CA ARG A 142 3.09 -20.25 -3.26
C ARG A 142 1.60 -19.96 -3.31
N ALA A 143 1.12 -19.37 -4.39
CA ALA A 143 -0.27 -18.94 -4.51
C ALA A 143 -1.29 -20.09 -4.34
N GLY A 144 -0.96 -21.30 -4.82
CA GLY A 144 -1.86 -22.47 -4.74
C GLY A 144 -1.63 -23.43 -3.57
N LYS A 145 -0.48 -23.37 -2.88
CA LYS A 145 -0.11 -24.39 -1.86
C LYS A 145 -0.78 -24.17 -0.52
N ASN A 146 -0.89 -22.91 -0.10
CA ASN A 146 -1.50 -22.52 1.17
C ASN A 146 -2.49 -21.37 0.91
N PRO A 147 -3.68 -21.67 0.36
CA PRO A 147 -4.67 -20.64 0.06
C PRO A 147 -4.97 -19.79 1.29
N GLY A 148 -4.99 -18.48 1.13
CA GLY A 148 -5.31 -17.55 2.22
C GLY A 148 -4.18 -17.30 3.23
N VAL A 149 -2.98 -17.85 3.01
CA VAL A 149 -1.83 -17.61 3.91
C VAL A 149 -0.96 -16.48 3.41
N TRP A 150 -0.50 -16.57 2.16
CA TRP A 150 0.47 -15.64 1.60
C TRP A 150 -0.20 -14.37 1.11
N ALA A 151 0.41 -13.24 1.41
CA ALA A 151 -0.13 -11.94 1.08
C ALA A 151 0.56 -11.30 -0.14
N VAL A 152 -0.20 -10.45 -0.81
CA VAL A 152 0.30 -9.49 -1.80
C VAL A 152 -0.01 -8.09 -1.29
N GLY A 153 1.03 -7.31 -1.06
CA GLY A 153 0.89 -5.91 -0.70
C GLY A 153 0.50 -5.11 -1.93
N TYR A 154 -0.46 -4.20 -1.77
CA TYR A 154 -0.86 -3.32 -2.85
C TYR A 154 -1.11 -1.88 -2.40
N ALA A 155 -0.78 -0.93 -3.27
CA ALA A 155 -1.05 0.49 -3.07
C ALA A 155 -1.80 1.07 -4.27
N THR A 156 -2.67 2.04 -4.00
CA THR A 156 -3.44 2.77 -5.03
C THR A 156 -4.01 4.07 -4.45
N ASP A 157 -4.21 5.07 -5.32
CA ASP A 157 -4.88 6.32 -4.96
C ASP A 157 -6.41 6.27 -5.21
N ALA A 158 -6.88 5.29 -6.00
CA ALA A 158 -8.30 5.07 -6.30
C ALA A 158 -8.95 4.16 -5.25
N LEU A 159 -9.21 4.71 -4.06
CA LEU A 159 -9.71 3.94 -2.91
C LEU A 159 -11.07 3.28 -3.18
N GLU A 160 -11.89 3.86 -4.05
CA GLU A 160 -13.18 3.34 -4.48
C GLU A 160 -13.07 2.07 -5.33
N GLU A 161 -11.95 1.86 -6.02
CA GLU A 161 -11.70 0.67 -6.85
C GLU A 161 -11.14 -0.50 -6.04
N ARG A 162 -10.82 -0.30 -4.75
CA ARG A 162 -10.23 -1.33 -3.87
C ARG A 162 -10.98 -2.66 -3.90
N PRO A 163 -12.33 -2.74 -3.81
CA PRO A 163 -13.02 -4.03 -3.86
C PRO A 163 -12.76 -4.81 -5.16
N ARG A 164 -12.62 -4.11 -6.29
CA ARG A 164 -12.31 -4.73 -7.58
C ARG A 164 -10.85 -5.17 -7.65
N ILE A 165 -9.93 -4.33 -7.16
CA ILE A 165 -8.49 -4.65 -7.06
C ILE A 165 -8.29 -5.89 -6.19
N GLU A 166 -8.88 -5.89 -4.99
CA GLU A 166 -8.80 -7.00 -4.03
C GLU A 166 -9.37 -8.28 -4.65
N SER A 167 -10.50 -8.23 -5.35
CA SER A 167 -11.05 -9.39 -6.05
C SER A 167 -10.13 -9.94 -7.16
N LEU A 168 -9.38 -9.08 -7.87
CA LEU A 168 -8.42 -9.50 -8.90
C LEU A 168 -7.17 -10.13 -8.26
N LEU A 169 -6.69 -9.56 -7.16
CA LEU A 169 -5.56 -10.08 -6.39
C LEU A 169 -5.90 -11.41 -5.72
N GLU A 170 -7.05 -11.52 -5.05
CA GLU A 170 -7.54 -12.76 -4.43
C GLU A 170 -7.64 -13.92 -5.41
N ALA A 171 -8.06 -13.62 -6.65
CA ALA A 171 -8.18 -14.64 -7.67
C ALA A 171 -6.84 -15.28 -8.03
N THR A 172 -5.71 -14.60 -7.79
CA THR A 172 -4.38 -15.21 -7.98
C THR A 172 -4.01 -16.20 -6.87
N GLY A 173 -4.77 -16.27 -5.77
CA GLY A 173 -4.52 -17.15 -4.62
C GLY A 173 -3.87 -16.45 -3.42
N TYR A 174 -3.53 -15.17 -3.57
CA TYR A 174 -2.94 -14.33 -2.52
C TYR A 174 -3.99 -13.57 -1.71
N VAL A 175 -3.69 -13.26 -0.45
CA VAL A 175 -4.49 -12.33 0.36
C VAL A 175 -4.03 -10.90 0.08
N PRO A 176 -4.89 -10.02 -0.47
CA PRO A 176 -4.52 -8.64 -0.69
C PRO A 176 -4.38 -7.90 0.64
N VAL A 177 -3.32 -7.11 0.78
CA VAL A 177 -3.11 -6.21 1.91
C VAL A 177 -2.89 -4.81 1.37
N PHE A 178 -3.83 -3.92 1.68
CA PHE A 178 -3.70 -2.50 1.33
C PHE A 178 -2.59 -1.87 2.17
N VAL A 179 -1.57 -1.34 1.49
CA VAL A 179 -0.41 -0.72 2.15
C VAL A 179 -0.39 0.80 2.04
N GLY A 180 -1.44 1.40 1.45
CA GLY A 180 -1.59 2.85 1.37
C GLY A 180 -1.75 3.40 -0.04
N THR A 181 -1.61 4.71 -0.15
CA THR A 181 -1.56 5.44 -1.42
C THR A 181 -0.30 5.09 -2.21
N LEU A 182 -0.24 5.45 -3.49
CA LEU A 182 0.97 5.25 -4.29
C LEU A 182 2.17 5.98 -3.69
N ALA A 183 1.94 7.14 -3.08
CA ALA A 183 2.96 7.89 -2.33
C ALA A 183 3.44 7.20 -1.04
N GLU A 184 2.73 6.17 -0.59
CA GLU A 184 3.07 5.36 0.59
C GLU A 184 3.61 3.98 0.18
N SER A 185 3.83 3.71 -1.11
CA SER A 185 4.16 2.37 -1.60
C SER A 185 5.64 1.98 -1.46
N SER A 186 6.48 2.82 -0.84
CA SER A 186 7.93 2.59 -0.77
C SER A 186 8.32 1.31 -0.02
N LEU A 187 7.47 0.82 0.89
CA LEU A 187 7.70 -0.50 1.52
C LEU A 187 7.70 -1.67 0.51
N LEU A 188 7.02 -1.53 -0.62
CA LEU A 188 6.93 -2.54 -1.70
C LEU A 188 8.06 -2.42 -2.73
N ASP A 189 8.82 -1.32 -2.69
CA ASP A 189 9.85 -1.00 -3.67
C ASP A 189 11.23 -1.52 -3.21
N PRO A 190 12.22 -1.62 -4.11
CA PRO A 190 13.58 -2.02 -3.76
C PRO A 190 14.15 -1.24 -2.56
N GLY A 191 14.58 -1.96 -1.53
CA GLY A 191 15.06 -1.38 -0.25
C GLY A 191 13.96 -1.13 0.79
N GLY A 192 12.69 -1.30 0.41
CA GLY A 192 11.54 -1.25 1.31
C GLY A 192 11.47 -2.46 2.24
N SER A 193 10.78 -2.30 3.38
CA SER A 193 10.72 -3.32 4.44
C SER A 193 10.02 -4.63 4.04
N VAL A 194 9.29 -4.63 2.93
CA VAL A 194 8.60 -5.81 2.39
C VAL A 194 9.37 -6.42 1.20
N PHE A 195 10.28 -5.67 0.57
CA PHE A 195 11.00 -6.14 -0.61
C PHE A 195 12.28 -6.89 -0.26
N PRO A 196 12.63 -8.02 -0.93
CA PRO A 196 11.85 -8.85 -1.83
C PRO A 196 11.36 -10.11 -1.11
N HIS A 197 10.51 -9.95 -0.09
CA HIS A 197 10.13 -11.03 0.80
C HIS A 197 8.65 -11.38 0.69
N LEU A 198 8.36 -12.65 0.98
CA LEU A 198 7.01 -13.17 1.06
C LEU A 198 6.55 -13.21 2.51
N PHE A 199 5.36 -12.67 2.77
CA PHE A 199 4.80 -12.55 4.12
C PHE A 199 3.43 -13.21 4.19
N THR A 200 3.06 -13.63 5.39
CA THR A 200 1.65 -13.88 5.71
C THR A 200 0.86 -12.58 5.73
N ALA A 201 -0.48 -12.66 5.61
CA ALA A 201 -1.35 -11.48 5.71
C ALA A 201 -1.13 -10.69 7.00
N GLY A 202 -1.03 -11.38 8.15
CA GLY A 202 -0.81 -10.72 9.43
C GLY A 202 0.55 -10.02 9.54
N GLU A 203 1.62 -10.62 9.00
CA GLU A 203 2.95 -9.97 8.96
C GLU A 203 2.94 -8.73 8.07
N LEU A 204 2.35 -8.84 6.88
CA LEU A 204 2.32 -7.71 5.94
C LEU A 204 1.44 -6.56 6.46
N GLN A 205 0.32 -6.87 7.09
CA GLN A 205 -0.53 -5.89 7.76
C GLN A 205 0.22 -5.13 8.87
N ARG A 206 1.05 -5.83 9.66
CA ARG A 206 1.91 -5.18 10.66
C ARG A 206 2.89 -4.20 10.01
N LEU A 207 3.63 -4.67 9.00
CA LEU A 207 4.65 -3.85 8.35
C LEU A 207 4.02 -2.62 7.67
N ALA A 208 2.86 -2.80 7.04
CA ALA A 208 2.08 -1.71 6.47
C ALA A 208 1.60 -0.72 7.55
N ALA A 209 1.13 -1.20 8.70
CA ALA A 209 0.71 -0.32 9.80
C ALA A 209 1.88 0.54 10.31
N VAL A 210 3.01 -0.08 10.60
CA VAL A 210 4.23 0.60 11.06
C VAL A 210 4.71 1.63 10.05
N HIS A 211 4.68 1.29 8.75
CA HIS A 211 5.09 2.19 7.69
C HIS A 211 4.20 3.44 7.58
N ARG A 212 2.90 3.29 7.81
CA ARG A 212 1.90 4.35 7.56
C ARG A 212 1.61 5.23 8.77
N LEU A 213 1.70 4.67 9.98
CA LEU A 213 1.31 5.37 11.21
C LEU A 213 1.97 6.74 11.41
N PRO A 214 3.28 6.93 11.16
CA PRO A 214 3.90 8.25 11.25
C PRO A 214 3.19 9.29 10.39
N ARG A 215 3.04 9.00 9.08
CA ARG A 215 2.39 9.90 8.13
C ARG A 215 0.92 10.13 8.45
N MET A 216 0.22 9.10 8.93
CA MET A 216 -1.17 9.24 9.37
C MET A 216 -1.30 10.16 10.58
N LEU A 217 -0.34 10.13 11.51
CA LEU A 217 -0.39 10.96 12.71
C LEU A 217 0.11 12.38 12.45
N GLU A 218 1.03 12.60 11.52
CA GLU A 218 1.44 13.95 11.06
C GLU A 218 0.24 14.81 10.60
N ARG A 219 -0.82 14.16 10.10
CA ARG A 219 -2.12 14.77 9.76
C ARG A 219 -2.80 15.49 10.93
N PHE A 220 -2.44 15.16 12.17
CA PHE A 220 -2.92 15.88 13.35
C PHE A 220 -2.64 17.39 13.24
N ASN A 221 -1.41 17.75 12.87
CA ASN A 221 -1.00 19.15 12.73
C ASN A 221 -1.70 19.84 11.53
N ALA A 222 -1.93 19.11 10.44
CA ALA A 222 -2.64 19.60 9.25
C ALA A 222 -4.16 19.73 9.48
N GLY A 223 -4.70 18.98 10.44
CA GLY A 223 -6.06 19.12 10.92
C GLY A 223 -7.10 18.26 10.22
N ASP A 224 -6.66 17.21 9.54
CA ASP A 224 -7.43 16.40 8.59
C ASP A 224 -7.49 14.90 9.00
N MET A 225 -7.37 14.61 10.29
CA MET A 225 -7.39 13.25 10.85
C MET A 225 -8.57 12.36 10.42
N SER A 226 -9.71 12.96 10.03
CA SER A 226 -10.94 12.19 9.73
C SER A 226 -10.77 11.13 8.63
N GLU A 227 -9.85 11.36 7.69
CA GLU A 227 -9.55 10.45 6.58
C GLU A 227 -8.78 9.19 7.03
N VAL A 228 -8.04 9.28 8.13
CA VAL A 228 -7.19 8.18 8.63
C VAL A 228 -7.83 7.44 9.82
N LEU A 229 -9.01 7.85 10.26
CA LEU A 229 -9.76 7.21 11.34
C LEU A 229 -10.76 6.18 10.80
N HIS A 230 -10.83 5.01 11.42
CA HIS A 230 -11.88 4.04 11.14
C HIS A 230 -13.24 4.55 11.68
N ASP A 231 -14.37 4.19 11.06
CA ASP A 231 -15.70 4.67 11.48
C ASP A 231 -16.04 4.34 12.94
N LYS A 232 -15.59 3.15 13.37
CA LYS A 232 -15.73 2.64 14.74
C LYS A 232 -14.47 2.87 15.61
N VAL A 233 -13.71 3.92 15.32
CA VAL A 233 -12.47 4.21 16.08
C VAL A 233 -12.76 4.41 17.56
N GLN A 234 -11.86 3.96 18.42
CA GLN A 234 -11.85 4.28 19.84
C GLN A 234 -10.52 4.93 20.22
N TRP A 235 -10.56 6.06 20.93
CA TRP A 235 -9.37 6.75 21.41
C TRP A 235 -9.47 6.94 22.92
N SER A 236 -8.51 6.39 23.65
CA SER A 236 -8.52 6.33 25.11
C SER A 236 -7.33 7.07 25.69
N PHE A 237 -7.59 7.86 26.73
CA PHE A 237 -6.64 8.68 27.47
C PHE A 237 -6.69 8.26 28.95
N PRO A 238 -5.98 7.20 29.36
CA PRO A 238 -6.10 6.65 30.72
C PRO A 238 -5.84 7.66 31.83
N TYR A 239 -4.97 8.66 31.58
CA TYR A 239 -4.68 9.74 32.53
C TYR A 239 -5.44 11.05 32.24
N GLY A 240 -6.24 11.10 31.17
CA GLY A 240 -7.03 12.25 30.77
C GLY A 240 -7.91 12.84 31.89
N PRO A 241 -8.62 12.04 32.70
CA PRO A 241 -9.46 12.56 33.78
C PRO A 241 -8.71 13.42 34.81
N THR A 242 -7.40 13.21 34.99
CA THR A 242 -6.56 14.00 35.90
C THR A 242 -6.35 15.45 35.45
N LEU A 243 -6.74 15.76 34.20
CA LEU A 243 -6.69 17.05 33.53
C LEU A 243 -8.10 17.53 33.10
N GLY A 244 -9.16 16.84 33.53
CA GLY A 244 -10.53 17.15 33.10
C GLY A 244 -10.85 16.73 31.66
N VAL A 245 -10.01 15.88 31.04
CA VAL A 245 -10.26 15.30 29.72
C VAL A 245 -11.05 14.00 29.88
N GLN A 246 -12.05 13.78 29.02
CA GLN A 246 -12.81 12.54 28.99
C GLN A 246 -11.89 11.35 28.69
N GLU A 247 -12.06 10.25 29.41
CA GLU A 247 -11.20 9.07 29.32
C GLU A 247 -11.25 8.40 27.95
N THR A 248 -12.40 8.35 27.28
CA THR A 248 -12.54 7.62 26.01
C THR A 248 -13.52 8.30 25.07
N PHE A 249 -13.12 8.45 23.81
CA PHE A 249 -13.96 8.90 22.70
C PHE A 249 -14.21 7.73 21.74
N ILE A 250 -15.44 7.57 21.28
CA ILE A 250 -15.86 6.45 20.43
C ILE A 250 -16.54 7.00 19.17
N GLY A 251 -16.14 6.49 18.02
CA GLY A 251 -16.64 6.86 16.70
C GLY A 251 -15.84 7.98 16.06
N LYS A 252 -15.76 7.93 14.72
CA LYS A 252 -14.96 8.86 13.90
C LYS A 252 -15.24 10.32 14.22
N GLU A 253 -16.51 10.73 14.29
CA GLU A 253 -16.88 12.12 14.53
C GLU A 253 -16.44 12.61 15.91
N ALA A 254 -16.65 11.82 16.97
CA ALA A 254 -16.29 12.17 18.33
C ALA A 254 -14.76 12.29 18.50
N VAL A 255 -14.02 11.33 17.97
CA VAL A 255 -12.55 11.32 17.99
C VAL A 255 -11.99 12.48 17.18
N ALA A 256 -12.41 12.65 15.92
CA ALA A 256 -11.95 13.76 15.07
C ALA A 256 -12.28 15.13 15.69
N GLY A 257 -13.47 15.28 16.28
CA GLY A 257 -13.87 16.49 16.99
C GLY A 257 -13.00 16.79 18.22
N HIS A 258 -12.62 15.76 18.99
CA HIS A 258 -11.70 15.92 20.11
C HIS A 258 -10.30 16.33 19.64
N LEU A 259 -9.70 15.57 18.72
CA LEU A 259 -8.36 15.87 18.18
C LEU A 259 -8.29 17.28 17.58
N ARG A 260 -9.34 17.72 16.89
CA ARG A 260 -9.45 19.09 16.39
C ARG A 260 -9.37 20.13 17.50
N ARG A 261 -10.12 19.94 18.61
CA ARG A 261 -10.05 20.84 19.78
C ARG A 261 -8.68 20.87 20.43
N VAL A 262 -8.01 19.71 20.53
CA VAL A 262 -6.64 19.61 21.07
C VAL A 262 -5.64 20.35 20.17
N ARG A 263 -5.72 20.19 18.85
CA ARG A 263 -4.90 20.96 17.91
C ARG A 263 -5.18 22.47 18.01
N ASP A 264 -6.45 22.86 18.08
CA ASP A 264 -6.88 24.26 18.13
C ASP A 264 -6.52 24.96 19.44
N SER A 265 -6.31 24.21 20.53
CA SER A 265 -5.74 24.78 21.77
C SER A 265 -4.26 25.16 21.61
N GLY A 266 -3.61 24.72 20.52
CA GLY A 266 -2.22 25.02 20.19
C GLY A 266 -1.26 23.83 20.33
N VAL A 267 -1.77 22.64 20.69
CA VAL A 267 -0.93 21.42 20.78
C VAL A 267 -0.39 21.05 19.40
N ARG A 268 0.89 20.68 19.34
CA ARG A 268 1.55 20.16 18.13
C ARG A 268 2.29 18.87 18.46
N ILE A 269 2.44 18.01 17.46
CA ILE A 269 3.27 16.81 17.57
C ILE A 269 4.40 16.80 16.54
N SER A 270 5.55 16.23 16.90
CA SER A 270 6.71 16.05 16.02
C SER A 270 7.46 14.76 16.36
N ASP A 271 8.52 14.46 15.61
CA ASP A 271 9.43 13.33 15.84
C ASP A 271 8.71 11.99 16.03
N ILE A 272 7.69 11.75 15.19
CA ILE A 272 6.85 10.56 15.27
C ILE A 272 7.66 9.34 14.84
N ARG A 273 7.82 8.38 15.75
CA ARG A 273 8.54 7.12 15.55
C ARG A 273 7.67 5.96 15.97
N THR A 274 7.86 4.81 15.31
CA THR A 274 7.11 3.59 15.59
C THR A 274 8.03 2.46 16.02
N GLU A 275 7.61 1.73 17.04
CA GLU A 275 8.23 0.48 17.48
C GLU A 275 7.25 -0.69 17.31
N LEU A 276 7.81 -1.85 16.97
CA LEU A 276 7.05 -3.07 16.68
C LEU A 276 6.79 -3.87 17.96
N GLU A 277 5.58 -3.79 18.51
CA GLU A 277 5.20 -4.61 19.68
C GLU A 277 3.91 -5.43 19.52
N THR A 278 3.11 -5.26 18.45
CA THR A 278 1.82 -5.99 18.35
C THR A 278 1.51 -6.59 16.97
N PRO A 279 0.75 -7.71 16.91
CA PRO A 279 0.26 -8.34 15.68
C PRO A 279 -0.54 -7.46 14.72
N HIS A 280 -1.11 -6.33 15.17
CA HIS A 280 -2.08 -5.53 14.42
C HIS A 280 -1.87 -4.02 14.57
N GLY A 281 -0.69 -3.60 15.03
CA GLY A 281 -0.47 -2.22 15.45
C GLY A 281 1.00 -1.91 15.75
N ALA A 282 1.24 -0.75 16.35
CA ALA A 282 2.56 -0.30 16.76
C ALA A 282 2.47 0.50 18.06
N VAL A 283 3.58 0.56 18.79
CA VAL A 283 3.79 1.62 19.76
C VAL A 283 4.33 2.82 18.99
N VAL A 284 3.71 3.97 19.20
CA VAL A 284 4.10 5.23 18.59
C VAL A 284 4.65 6.14 19.67
N HIS A 285 5.83 6.70 19.42
CA HIS A 285 6.42 7.76 20.21
C HIS A 285 6.33 9.05 19.40
N ALA A 286 5.89 10.14 20.03
CA ALA A 286 5.91 11.46 19.44
C ALA A 286 6.32 12.49 20.49
N GLU A 287 6.98 13.55 20.04
CA GLU A 287 7.17 14.74 20.87
C GLU A 287 5.90 15.59 20.81
N GLY A 288 5.29 15.86 21.96
CA GLY A 288 4.15 16.77 22.09
C GLY A 288 4.59 18.13 22.63
N VAL A 289 4.20 19.21 21.95
CA VAL A 289 4.37 20.59 22.43
C VAL A 289 3.01 21.12 22.87
N PHE A 290 2.90 21.46 24.15
CA PHE A 290 1.67 21.87 24.82
C PHE A 290 1.76 23.35 25.23
N PRO A 291 0.76 24.17 24.87
CA PRO A 291 0.71 25.55 25.35
C PRO A 291 0.26 25.56 26.82
N THR A 292 1.05 26.21 27.68
CA THR A 292 0.72 26.38 29.10
C THR A 292 0.80 27.85 29.53
N ALA A 293 0.39 28.15 30.76
CA ALA A 293 0.45 29.50 31.31
C ALA A 293 1.88 30.03 31.47
N GLN A 294 2.87 29.13 31.60
CA GLN A 294 4.29 29.46 31.79
C GLN A 294 5.08 29.48 30.48
N GLY A 295 4.45 29.14 29.35
CA GLY A 295 5.06 29.01 28.04
C GLY A 295 4.80 27.61 27.45
N PRO A 296 5.31 27.30 26.25
CA PRO A 296 5.20 25.96 25.69
C PRO A 296 5.99 24.94 26.53
N ALA A 297 5.37 23.82 26.87
CA ALA A 297 5.99 22.68 27.53
C ALA A 297 6.08 21.49 26.57
N THR A 298 7.16 20.72 26.64
CA THR A 298 7.36 19.52 25.82
C THR A 298 7.17 18.27 26.68
N SER A 299 6.47 17.27 26.16
CA SER A 299 6.31 15.96 26.79
C SER A 299 6.26 14.86 25.73
N GLU A 300 6.79 13.68 26.05
CA GLU A 300 6.64 12.51 25.20
C GLU A 300 5.19 12.02 25.23
N ILE A 301 4.64 11.77 24.05
CA ILE A 301 3.37 11.09 23.84
C ILE A 301 3.68 9.67 23.39
N VAL A 302 3.20 8.69 24.18
CA VAL A 302 3.30 7.27 23.85
C VAL A 302 1.91 6.76 23.52
N SER A 303 1.72 6.21 22.34
CA SER A 303 0.44 5.68 21.89
C SER A 303 0.56 4.21 21.47
N VAL A 304 -0.28 3.35 22.04
CA VAL A 304 -0.50 2.00 21.50
C VAL A 304 -1.60 2.10 20.46
N VAL A 305 -1.26 1.88 19.19
CA VAL A 305 -2.18 2.07 18.07
C VAL A 305 -2.45 0.75 17.37
N THR A 306 -3.72 0.36 17.29
CA THR A 306 -4.20 -0.78 16.50
C THR A 306 -4.84 -0.27 15.21
N MET A 307 -4.45 -0.86 14.09
CA MET A 307 -5.01 -0.56 12.78
C MET A 307 -6.15 -1.52 12.40
N LYS A 308 -7.14 -0.99 11.69
CA LYS A 308 -8.29 -1.74 11.18
C LYS A 308 -8.63 -1.28 9.77
N ASP A 309 -8.70 -2.22 8.83
CA ASP A 309 -9.01 -1.98 7.41
C ASP A 309 -8.10 -0.91 6.76
N GLY A 310 -6.86 -0.81 7.26
CA GLY A 310 -5.90 0.21 6.84
C GLY A 310 -6.16 1.61 7.41
N LEU A 311 -6.95 1.74 8.48
CA LEU A 311 -7.22 2.99 9.20
C LEU A 311 -6.93 2.84 10.71
N ILE A 312 -6.76 3.95 11.42
CA ILE A 312 -6.57 3.96 12.89
C ILE A 312 -7.87 3.48 13.54
N GLY A 313 -7.80 2.35 14.25
CA GLY A 313 -8.96 1.67 14.82
C GLY A 313 -9.06 1.81 16.34
N GLU A 314 -7.98 1.60 17.06
CA GLU A 314 -7.94 1.78 18.52
C GLU A 314 -6.65 2.50 18.89
N VAL A 315 -6.76 3.50 19.76
CA VAL A 315 -5.61 4.20 20.33
C VAL A 315 -5.74 4.23 21.83
N ARG A 316 -4.64 3.89 22.51
CA ARG A 316 -4.45 4.18 23.92
C ARG A 316 -3.24 5.07 24.07
N GLU A 317 -3.47 6.31 24.46
CA GLU A 317 -2.48 7.36 24.48
C GLU A 317 -2.12 7.76 25.91
N TYR A 318 -0.82 7.91 26.15
CA TYR A 318 -0.21 8.22 27.42
C TYR A 318 0.72 9.42 27.27
N TRP A 319 0.71 10.31 28.25
CA TRP A 319 1.60 11.47 28.34
C TRP A 319 1.90 11.78 29.80
N ASP A 320 3.00 12.47 30.07
CA ASP A 320 3.33 12.91 31.42
C ASP A 320 2.48 14.14 31.81
N THR A 321 1.40 13.89 32.55
CA THR A 321 0.50 14.95 33.03
C THR A 321 1.16 15.96 33.96
N ALA A 322 2.28 15.61 34.62
CA ALA A 322 2.99 16.54 35.49
C ALA A 322 3.75 17.61 34.69
N ALA A 323 4.31 17.22 33.54
CA ALA A 323 5.00 18.14 32.63
C ALA A 323 4.06 19.18 32.00
N ILE A 324 2.76 18.88 31.89
CA ILE A 324 1.76 19.70 31.18
C ILE A 324 1.01 20.65 32.13
N LYS A 325 0.96 20.36 33.43
CA LYS A 325 0.22 21.18 34.44
C LYS A 325 0.89 22.51 34.82
N GLY A 326 2.13 22.74 34.38
CA GLY A 326 2.93 23.93 34.72
C GLY A 326 2.41 25.20 34.11
#